data_AF-A0A2E0BDZ1-F1
#
_entry.id   AF-A0A2E0BDZ1-F1
#
_cell.length_a   1.000
_cell.length_b   1.000
_cell.length_c   1.000
_cell.angle_alpha   90.00
_cell.angle_beta   90.00
_cell.angle_gamma   90.00
#
_symmetry.space_group_name_H-M   'P 1'
#
loop_
_entity.id
_entity.type
_entity.pdbx_description
1 polymer ?
#
loop_
_entity_poly.entity_id
_entity_poly.type
_entity_poly.pdbx_seq_one_letter_code
_entity_poly.pdbx_strand_id
1 'polypeptide(L)'
;AIILGIFSKRINKEGAISGMIVGISMMLYYMAKFKLGWLGPIPPSSEWWFGISPEGFGSIAMLCNFLVSIIVSYFTLPPPSKVIQLVDDIRIPEN
;
A
#
# COMPACT_ATOMS: atom_id res chain seq x y z
N ALA A 1 5.38 3.44 4.08
CA ALA A 1 6.30 2.41 4.61
C ALA A 1 7.25 2.98 5.68
N ILE A 2 8.01 4.05 5.40
CA ILE A 2 9.02 4.60 6.34
C ILE A 2 8.42 5.06 7.69
N ILE A 3 7.33 5.84 7.68
CA ILE A 3 6.71 6.36 8.92
C ILE A 3 6.14 5.23 9.81
N LEU A 4 5.50 4.24 9.18
CA LEU A 4 4.95 3.06 9.86
C LEU A 4 6.04 2.14 10.42
N GLY A 5 7.15 1.95 9.72
CA GLY A 5 8.27 1.14 10.20
C GLY A 5 8.97 1.74 11.42
N ILE A 6 8.93 3.08 11.56
CA ILE A 6 9.52 3.80 12.69
C ILE A 6 8.61 3.74 13.94
N PHE A 7 7.29 3.79 13.76
CA PHE A 7 6.30 3.88 14.86
C PHE A 7 5.53 2.59 15.18
N SER A 8 5.49 1.61 14.28
CA SER A 8 4.71 0.37 14.47
C SER A 8 5.60 -0.87 14.40
N LYS A 9 5.95 -1.44 15.57
CA LYS A 9 6.64 -2.73 15.70
C LYS A 9 5.81 -3.94 15.19
N ARG A 10 4.57 -3.73 14.74
CA ARG A 10 3.63 -4.81 14.38
C ARG A 10 3.39 -5.01 12.88
N ILE A 11 3.86 -4.12 12.00
CA ILE A 11 3.72 -4.38 10.56
C ILE A 11 4.67 -5.50 10.14
N ASN A 12 4.09 -6.61 9.71
CA ASN A 12 4.81 -7.76 9.18
C ASN A 12 5.04 -7.62 7.67
N LYS A 13 6.00 -8.39 7.17
CA LYS A 13 6.37 -8.44 5.76
C LYS A 13 5.17 -8.83 4.88
N GLU A 14 4.37 -9.79 5.33
CA GLU A 14 3.20 -10.29 4.61
C GLU A 14 2.12 -9.20 4.42
N GLY A 15 1.81 -8.42 5.46
CA GLY A 15 0.89 -7.29 5.38
C GLY A 15 1.43 -6.16 4.51
N ALA A 16 2.73 -5.89 4.54
CA ALA A 16 3.33 -4.91 3.63
C ALA A 16 3.22 -5.35 2.16
N ILE A 17 3.51 -6.62 1.87
CA ILE A 17 3.44 -7.18 0.51
C ILE A 17 1.99 -7.22 0.00
N SER A 18 1.05 -7.71 0.82
CA SER A 18 -0.37 -7.76 0.43
C SER A 18 -0.93 -6.38 0.13
N GLY A 19 -0.62 -5.39 0.98
CA GLY A 19 -0.99 -4.00 0.76
C GLY A 19 -0.43 -3.50 -0.57
N MET A 20 0.86 -3.69 -0.82
CA MET A 20 1.53 -3.28 -2.06
C MET A 20 0.88 -3.91 -3.30
N ILE A 21 0.61 -5.21 -3.27
CA ILE A 21 -0.04 -5.91 -4.40
C ILE A 21 -1.41 -5.31 -4.66
N VAL A 22 -2.24 -5.12 -3.63
CA VAL A 22 -3.59 -4.57 -3.80
C VAL A 22 -3.53 -3.10 -4.27
N GLY A 23 -2.67 -2.28 -3.67
CA GLY A 23 -2.52 -0.87 -4.05
C GLY A 23 -2.04 -0.68 -5.49
N ILE A 24 -1.01 -1.43 -5.90
CA ILE A 24 -0.46 -1.38 -7.26
C ILE A 24 -1.48 -1.93 -8.26
N SER A 25 -2.12 -3.06 -7.95
CA SER A 25 -3.13 -3.65 -8.85
C SER A 25 -4.33 -2.72 -9.03
N MET A 26 -4.78 -2.08 -7.94
CA MET A 26 -5.91 -1.15 -7.99
C MET A 26 -5.56 0.14 -8.74
N MET A 27 -4.34 0.67 -8.55
CA MET A 27 -3.83 1.81 -9.32
C MET A 27 -3.72 1.45 -10.81
N LEU A 28 -3.06 0.34 -11.13
CA LEU A 28 -2.89 -0.11 -12.51
C LEU A 28 -4.23 -0.38 -13.19
N TYR A 29 -5.17 -1.01 -12.50
CA TYR A 29 -6.51 -1.24 -13.03
C TYR A 29 -7.24 0.06 -13.36
N TYR A 30 -7.22 1.04 -12.44
CA TYR A 30 -7.86 2.33 -12.68
C TYR A 30 -7.18 3.11 -13.81
N MET A 31 -5.85 3.11 -13.85
CA MET A 31 -5.10 3.79 -14.91
C MET A 31 -5.26 3.11 -16.27
N ALA A 32 -5.28 1.77 -16.32
CA ALA A 32 -5.54 1.01 -17.54
C ALA A 32 -6.94 1.27 -18.11
N LYS A 33 -7.94 1.39 -17.22
CA LYS A 33 -9.33 1.64 -17.58
C LYS A 33 -9.57 3.09 -18.04
N PHE A 34 -9.08 4.08 -17.29
CA PHE A 34 -9.43 5.49 -17.50
C PHE A 34 -8.39 6.28 -18.31
N LYS A 35 -7.13 5.85 -18.34
CA LYS A 35 -6.04 6.57 -19.04
C LYS A 35 -5.53 5.85 -20.27
N LEU A 36 -5.41 4.52 -20.23
CA LEU A 36 -4.88 3.73 -21.35
C LEU A 36 -5.95 3.25 -22.34
N GLY A 37 -7.24 3.26 -21.97
CA GLY A 37 -8.32 2.77 -22.85
C GLY A 37 -8.23 1.26 -23.15
N TRP A 38 -7.54 0.48 -22.31
CA TRP A 38 -7.32 -0.96 -22.55
C TRP A 38 -8.62 -1.77 -22.43
N LEU A 39 -9.54 -1.32 -21.58
CA LEU A 39 -10.80 -2.00 -21.26
C LEU A 39 -12.03 -1.39 -21.97
N GLY A 40 -11.85 -0.44 -22.88
CA GLY A 40 -12.95 0.23 -23.60
C GLY A 40 -12.62 1.67 -24.04
N PRO A 41 -13.58 2.37 -24.68
CA PRO A 41 -13.40 3.77 -25.06
C PRO A 41 -13.12 4.62 -23.82
N ILE A 42 -12.19 5.56 -23.94
CA ILE A 42 -11.77 6.45 -22.85
C ILE A 42 -13.00 7.24 -22.41
N PRO A 43 -13.56 6.97 -21.21
CA PRO A 43 -14.82 7.57 -20.83
C PRO A 43 -14.61 9.06 -20.56
N PRO A 44 -15.59 9.92 -20.90
CA PRO A 44 -15.52 11.34 -20.60
C PRO A 44 -15.42 11.57 -19.09
N SER A 45 -14.93 12.73 -18.67
CA SER A 45 -14.68 13.09 -17.26
C SER A 45 -15.90 12.93 -16.33
N SER A 46 -17.09 12.80 -16.91
CA SER A 46 -18.37 12.54 -16.23
C SER A 46 -18.52 11.10 -15.70
N GLU A 47 -17.76 10.13 -16.22
CA GLU A 47 -17.85 8.70 -15.84
C GLU A 47 -16.70 8.26 -14.90
N TRP A 48 -15.80 9.18 -14.56
CA TRP A 48 -14.79 8.93 -13.54
C TRP A 48 -15.48 8.60 -12.22
N TRP A 49 -15.00 7.59 -11.50
CA TRP A 49 -15.55 7.27 -10.18
C TRP A 49 -15.42 8.53 -9.30
N PHE A 50 -16.57 9.11 -8.93
CA PHE A 50 -16.68 10.36 -8.18
C PHE A 50 -16.09 11.62 -8.85
N GLY A 51 -15.88 11.63 -10.17
CA GLY A 51 -15.25 12.77 -10.87
C GLY A 51 -13.75 12.89 -10.58
N ILE A 52 -13.12 11.83 -10.04
CA ILE A 52 -11.73 11.84 -9.60
C ILE A 52 -10.82 11.48 -10.78
N SER A 53 -9.98 12.44 -11.18
CA SER A 53 -8.95 12.22 -12.21
C SER A 53 -8.10 10.99 -11.85
N PRO A 54 -7.65 10.19 -12.84
CA PRO A 54 -6.70 9.11 -12.63
C PRO A 54 -5.45 9.53 -11.85
N GLU A 55 -5.04 10.79 -11.95
CA GLU A 55 -3.93 11.35 -11.18
C GLU A 55 -4.22 11.44 -9.67
N GLY A 56 -5.46 11.77 -9.29
CA GLY A 56 -5.91 11.87 -7.90
C GLY A 56 -6.31 10.52 -7.29
N PHE A 57 -6.59 9.51 -8.11
CA PHE A 57 -6.97 8.18 -7.65
C PHE A 57 -5.84 7.48 -6.88
N GLY A 58 -4.58 7.88 -7.11
CA GLY A 58 -3.42 7.37 -6.37
C GLY A 58 -3.52 7.54 -4.85
N SER A 59 -4.13 8.63 -4.38
CA SER A 59 -4.34 8.88 -2.94
C SER A 59 -5.33 7.88 -2.33
N ILE A 60 -6.38 7.51 -3.06
CA ILE A 60 -7.36 6.50 -2.64
C ILE A 60 -6.73 5.11 -2.65
N ALA A 61 -5.98 4.79 -3.71
CA ALA A 61 -5.24 3.54 -3.79
C ALA A 61 -4.23 3.40 -2.65
N MET A 62 -3.57 4.49 -2.25
CA MET A 62 -2.68 4.52 -1.09
C MET A 62 -3.42 4.30 0.22
N LEU A 63 -4.60 4.90 0.40
CA LEU A 63 -5.43 4.69 1.59
C LEU A 63 -5.87 3.22 1.71
N CYS A 64 -6.34 2.63 0.60
CA CYS A 64 -6.71 1.22 0.53
C CYS A 64 -5.50 0.30 0.77
N ASN A 65 -4.33 0.60 0.18
CA ASN A 65 -3.08 -0.11 0.43
C ASN A 65 -2.76 -0.17 1.93
N PHE A 66 -2.88 0.96 2.62
CA PHE A 66 -2.60 1.06 4.05
C PHE A 66 -3.61 0.25 4.87
N LEU A 67 -4.89 0.37 4.57
CA LEU A 67 -5.96 -0.39 5.24
C LEU A 67 -5.76 -1.89 5.09
N VAL A 68 -5.56 -2.36 3.85
CA VAL A 68 -5.30 -3.78 3.57
C VAL A 68 -4.03 -4.24 4.26
N SER A 69 -2.97 -3.43 4.23
CA SER A 69 -1.72 -3.75 4.88
C SER A 69 -1.87 -3.93 6.38
N ILE A 70 -2.61 -3.05 7.05
CA ILE A 70 -2.90 -3.13 8.49
C ILE A 70 -3.75 -4.34 8.81
N ILE A 71 -4.84 -4.57 8.05
CA ILE A 71 -5.76 -5.70 8.27
C ILE A 71 -4.99 -7.01 8.12
N VAL A 72 -4.32 -7.22 6.99
CA VAL A 72 -3.55 -8.45 6.75
C VAL A 72 -2.43 -8.60 7.77
N SER A 73 -1.78 -7.50 8.16
CA SER A 73 -0.75 -7.56 9.20
C SER A 73 -1.30 -7.98 10.57
N TYR A 74 -2.57 -7.71 10.88
CA TYR A 74 -3.22 -8.18 12.10
C TYR A 74 -3.62 -9.66 12.02
N PHE A 75 -3.99 -10.14 10.83
CA PHE A 75 -4.34 -11.54 10.59
C PHE A 75 -3.12 -12.45 10.40
N THR A 76 -1.96 -11.89 10.09
CA THR A 76 -0.74 -12.66 9.77
C THR A 76 0.25 -12.66 10.93
N LEU A 77 1.17 -13.63 10.92
CA LEU A 77 2.17 -13.85 11.98
C LEU A 77 2.93 -12.56 12.35
N PRO A 78 3.20 -12.33 13.65
CA PRO A 78 4.00 -11.20 14.08
C PRO A 78 5.40 -11.24 13.45
N PRO A 79 6.05 -10.07 13.27
CA PRO A 79 7.38 -10.02 12.66
C PRO A 79 8.38 -10.92 13.42
N PRO A 80 9.27 -11.65 12.71
CA PRO A 80 10.21 -12.57 13.34
C PRO A 80 11.13 -11.87 14.33
N SER A 81 11.42 -12.51 15.46
CA SER A 81 12.28 -11.96 16.54
C SER A 81 13.65 -11.51 16.03
N LYS A 82 14.20 -12.18 15.01
CA LYS A 82 15.46 -11.80 14.35
C LYS A 82 15.41 -10.41 13.72
N VAL A 83 14.28 -10.02 13.14
CA VAL A 83 14.09 -8.68 12.55
C VAL A 83 14.00 -7.63 13.64
N ILE A 84 13.33 -7.94 14.75
CA ILE A 84 13.21 -7.05 15.90
C ILE A 84 14.58 -6.82 16.55
N GLN A 85 15.36 -7.89 16.73
CA GLN A 85 16.72 -7.83 17.27
C GLN A 85 17.65 -7.02 16.37
N LEU A 86 17.60 -7.20 15.05
CA LEU A 86 18.38 -6.38 14.10
C LEU A 86 18.04 -4.88 14.20
N VAL A 87 16.75 -4.55 14.37
CA VAL A 87 16.32 -3.15 14.54
C VAL A 87 16.73 -2.59 15.89
N ASP A 88 16.64 -3.40 16.95
CA ASP A 88 17.06 -3.01 18.30
C ASP A 88 18.59 -2.82 18.35
N ASP A 89 19.38 -3.63 17.63
CA ASP A 89 20.84 -3.51 17.49
C ASP A 89 21.23 -2.23 16.74
N ILE A 90 20.58 -1.92 15.61
CA ILE A 90 20.77 -0.65 14.87
C ILE A 90 20.38 0.57 15.72
N ARG A 91 19.42 0.41 16.65
CA ARG A 91 18.96 1.49 17.54
C ARG A 91 19.90 1.76 18.71
N ILE A 92 20.81 0.85 19.02
CA ILE A 92 21.83 1.04 20.05
C ILE A 92 23.09 1.52 19.34
N PRO A 93 23.45 2.82 19.43
CA PRO A 93 24.72 3.26 18.88
C PRO A 93 25.84 2.55 19.63
N GLU A 94 26.70 1.82 18.91
CA GLU A 94 28.04 1.51 19.41
C GLU A 94 28.76 2.83 19.67
N ASN A 95 29.35 2.92 20.84
CA ASN A 95 29.99 4.10 21.41
C ASN A 95 31.24 4.51 20.62
#